data_AF-V7GUG8-F1
#
_entry.id   AF-V7GUG8-F1
#
_cell.length_a   1.000
_cell.length_b   1.000
_cell.length_c   1.000
_cell.angle_alpha   90.00
_cell.angle_beta   90.00
_cell.angle_gamma   90.00
#
_symmetry.space_group_name_H-M   'P 1'
#
loop_
_entity.id
_entity.type
_entity.pdbx_description
1 polymer ?
#
loop_
_entity_poly.entity_id
_entity_poly.type
_entity_poly.pdbx_seq_one_letter_code
_entity_poly.pdbx_strand_id
1 'polypeptide(L)'
;MDEIYTNAREQFFAAIRILASSPDSIQTRLIDATPRILQVTIDEFEGAHELKIRFARILDLLAVDQDDLATAAVETAAHMTDFEATKLADLICDFFSDLE
;
A
#
# COMPACT_ATOMS: atom_id res chain seq x y z
N MET A 1 -16.00 7.86 -17.25
CA MET A 1 -14.71 8.41 -16.78
C MET A 1 -13.73 7.29 -16.95
N ASP A 2 -12.66 7.53 -17.69
CA ASP A 2 -11.75 6.50 -18.16
C ASP A 2 -11.14 5.75 -16.98
N GLU A 3 -11.46 4.47 -16.92
CA GLU A 3 -11.06 3.50 -15.89
C GLU A 3 -9.60 3.08 -16.09
N ILE A 4 -8.67 4.04 -16.16
CA ILE A 4 -7.26 3.77 -16.47
C ILE A 4 -6.59 2.99 -15.32
N TYR A 5 -7.11 3.09 -14.09
CA TYR A 5 -6.54 2.48 -12.88
C TYR A 5 -7.53 1.65 -12.06
N THR A 6 -8.53 0.99 -12.68
CA THR A 6 -9.58 0.24 -11.94
C THR A 6 -9.01 -0.82 -11.00
N ASN A 7 -8.01 -1.60 -11.45
CA ASN A 7 -7.36 -2.60 -10.59
C ASN A 7 -6.66 -1.96 -9.39
N ALA A 8 -5.79 -0.97 -9.64
CA ALA A 8 -5.15 -0.21 -8.56
C ALA A 8 -6.16 0.36 -7.56
N ARG A 9 -7.25 0.97 -8.04
CA ARG A 9 -8.30 1.54 -7.19
C ARG A 9 -8.98 0.47 -6.34
N GLU A 10 -9.34 -0.68 -6.90
CA GLU A 10 -9.97 -1.78 -6.15
C GLU A 10 -9.05 -2.32 -5.04
N GLN A 11 -7.77 -2.52 -5.35
CA GLN A 11 -6.80 -3.04 -4.40
C GLN A 11 -6.49 -2.04 -3.28
N PHE A 12 -6.29 -0.76 -3.63
CA PHE A 12 -6.07 0.29 -2.63
C PHE A 12 -7.30 0.52 -1.76
N PHE A 13 -8.50 0.45 -2.33
CA PHE A 13 -9.73 0.53 -1.54
C PHE A 13 -9.85 -0.64 -0.55
N ALA A 14 -9.52 -1.85 -0.98
CA ALA A 14 -9.49 -3.02 -0.10
C ALA A 14 -8.45 -2.87 1.03
N ALA A 15 -7.26 -2.35 0.71
CA ALA A 15 -6.22 -2.04 1.70
C ALA A 15 -6.68 -0.99 2.72
N ILE A 16 -7.26 0.13 2.26
CA ILE A 16 -7.82 1.18 3.13
C ILE A 16 -8.90 0.62 4.04
N ARG A 17 -9.76 -0.25 3.51
CA ARG A 17 -10.80 -0.88 4.32
C ARG A 17 -10.20 -1.70 5.46
N ILE A 18 -9.15 -2.46 5.21
CA ILE A 18 -8.43 -3.23 6.25
C ILE A 18 -7.78 -2.31 7.28
N LEU A 19 -7.15 -1.21 6.83
CA LEU A 19 -6.55 -0.20 7.71
C LEU A 19 -7.59 0.49 8.62
N ALA A 20 -8.79 0.73 8.08
CA ALA A 20 -9.89 1.37 8.79
C ALA A 20 -10.71 0.39 9.65
N SER A 21 -10.72 -0.90 9.32
CA SER A 21 -11.55 -1.92 9.98
C SER A 21 -10.69 -2.98 10.67
N SER A 22 -10.14 -2.68 11.85
CA SER A 22 -9.84 -3.72 12.83
C SER A 22 -9.62 -3.13 14.24
N PRO A 23 -9.98 -3.85 15.33
CA PRO A 23 -9.53 -3.52 16.69
C PRO A 23 -8.03 -3.70 16.92
N ASP A 24 -7.28 -4.24 15.93
CA ASP A 24 -5.86 -4.55 16.05
C ASP A 24 -4.93 -3.32 15.91
N SER A 25 -3.64 -3.48 16.22
CA SER A 25 -2.64 -2.44 16.03
C SER A 25 -2.51 -2.07 14.54
N ILE A 26 -2.00 -0.86 14.26
CA ILE A 26 -1.80 -0.40 12.88
C ILE A 26 -0.79 -1.28 12.12
N GLN A 27 0.17 -1.88 12.83
CA GLN A 27 1.12 -2.85 12.31
C GLN A 27 0.42 -4.10 11.77
N THR A 28 -0.48 -4.72 12.56
CA THR A 28 -1.26 -5.89 12.12
C THR A 28 -2.11 -5.55 10.89
N ARG A 29 -2.77 -4.39 10.91
CA ARG A 29 -3.59 -3.95 9.77
C ARG A 29 -2.76 -3.71 8.50
N LEU A 30 -1.53 -3.23 8.63
CA LEU A 30 -0.62 -3.09 7.50
C LEU A 30 -0.14 -4.43 6.95
N ILE A 31 0.13 -5.43 7.80
CA ILE A 31 0.44 -6.79 7.36
C ILE A 31 -0.70 -7.33 6.50
N ASP A 32 -1.94 -7.16 6.94
CA ASP A 32 -3.11 -7.65 6.22
C ASP A 32 -3.41 -6.86 4.92
N ALA A 33 -3.05 -5.57 4.89
CA ALA A 33 -3.24 -4.69 3.74
C ALA A 33 -2.14 -4.85 2.67
N THR A 34 -0.91 -5.18 3.07
CA THR A 34 0.26 -5.32 2.19
C THR A 34 0.00 -6.23 0.98
N PRO A 35 -0.58 -7.44 1.14
CA PRO A 35 -0.88 -8.30 0.00
C PRO A 35 -1.81 -7.68 -1.05
N ARG A 36 -2.68 -6.73 -0.67
CA ARG A 36 -3.55 -6.02 -1.61
C ARG A 36 -2.77 -5.00 -2.41
N ILE A 37 -1.94 -4.19 -1.74
CA ILE A 37 -1.13 -3.15 -2.38
C ILE A 37 -0.18 -3.76 -3.41
N LEU A 38 0.36 -4.95 -3.13
CA LEU A 38 1.29 -5.67 -4.02
C LEU A 38 0.61 -6.39 -5.20
N GLN A 39 -0.72 -6.45 -5.26
CA GLN A 39 -1.43 -6.88 -6.48
C GLN A 39 -1.42 -5.79 -7.56
N VAL A 40 -0.99 -4.56 -7.22
CA VAL A 40 -0.84 -3.45 -8.15
C VAL A 40 0.59 -3.44 -8.67
N THR A 41 0.75 -3.38 -9.99
CA THR A 41 2.08 -3.31 -10.62
C THR A 41 2.45 -1.87 -10.98
N ILE A 42 3.73 -1.51 -10.87
CA ILE A 42 4.24 -0.18 -11.27
C ILE A 42 3.90 0.15 -12.74
N ASP A 43 3.75 -0.88 -13.56
CA ASP A 43 3.43 -0.76 -14.99
C ASP A 43 2.01 -0.24 -15.23
N GLU A 44 1.08 -0.42 -14.29
CA GLU A 44 -0.27 0.15 -14.38
C GLU A 44 -0.27 1.69 -14.43
N PHE A 45 0.81 2.33 -13.98
CA PHE A 45 0.97 3.78 -13.98
C PHE A 45 1.84 4.28 -15.15
N GLU A 46 1.99 3.49 -16.22
CA GLU A 46 2.72 3.89 -17.42
C GLU A 46 2.15 5.19 -18.02
N GLY A 47 2.99 6.23 -18.10
CA GLY A 47 2.57 7.59 -18.50
C GLY A 47 2.27 8.54 -17.33
N ALA A 48 1.99 8.03 -16.13
CA ALA A 48 1.77 8.82 -14.92
C ALA A 48 3.01 8.77 -14.01
N HIS A 49 4.03 9.54 -14.37
CA HIS A 49 5.32 9.55 -13.67
C HIS A 49 5.20 9.89 -12.17
N GLU A 50 4.31 10.82 -11.82
CA GLU A 50 4.07 11.19 -10.43
C GLU A 50 3.46 10.03 -9.62
N LEU A 51 2.47 9.32 -10.17
CA LEU A 51 1.89 8.14 -9.54
C LEU A 51 2.92 7.02 -9.38
N LYS A 52 3.78 6.79 -10.39
CA LYS A 52 4.88 5.82 -10.26
C LYS A 52 5.81 6.13 -9.09
N ILE A 53 6.19 7.40 -8.92
CA ILE A 53 7.06 7.82 -7.81
C ILE A 53 6.36 7.62 -6.46
N ARG A 54 5.09 8.02 -6.35
CA ARG A 54 4.31 7.86 -5.12
C ARG A 54 4.12 6.38 -4.77
N PHE A 55 3.81 5.53 -5.75
CA PHE A 55 3.66 4.10 -5.55
C PHE A 55 4.99 3.43 -5.18
N ALA A 56 6.10 3.77 -5.85
CA ALA A 56 7.43 3.27 -5.49
C ALA A 56 7.82 3.64 -4.05
N ARG A 57 7.42 4.82 -3.57
CA ARG A 57 7.65 5.23 -2.18
C ARG A 57 6.85 4.39 -1.17
N ILE A 58 5.63 3.98 -1.53
CA ILE A 58 4.83 3.06 -0.70
C ILE A 58 5.52 1.69 -0.65
N LEU A 59 6.00 1.19 -1.79
CA LEU A 59 6.73 -0.09 -1.86
C LEU A 59 8.05 -0.07 -1.08
N ASP A 60 8.78 1.05 -1.12
CA ASP A 60 10.02 1.26 -0.37
C ASP A 60 9.80 1.21 1.15
N LEU A 61 8.71 1.85 1.62
CA LEU A 61 8.32 1.80 3.04
C LEU A 61 7.79 0.43 3.47
N LEU A 62 7.26 -0.35 2.54
CA LEU A 62 6.85 -1.74 2.78
C LEU A 62 8.03 -2.72 2.74
N ALA A 63 9.26 -2.26 2.47
CA ALA A 63 10.50 -3.03 2.43
C ALA A 63 10.37 -4.38 1.73
N VAL A 64 9.61 -4.43 0.62
CA VAL A 64 9.36 -5.66 -0.13
C VAL A 64 10.58 -6.03 -0.96
N ASP A 65 11.49 -6.79 -0.36
CA ASP A 65 12.37 -7.67 -1.13
C ASP A 65 11.52 -8.86 -1.60
N GLN A 66 11.43 -9.09 -2.91
CA GLN A 66 10.36 -9.87 -3.56
C GLN A 66 10.37 -11.40 -3.29
N ASP A 67 11.22 -11.91 -2.39
CA ASP A 67 11.41 -13.35 -2.22
C ASP A 67 10.43 -14.02 -1.23
N ASP A 68 9.91 -13.31 -0.22
CA ASP A 68 8.84 -13.83 0.66
C ASP A 68 7.95 -12.71 1.23
N LEU A 69 6.80 -12.53 0.58
CA LEU A 69 5.82 -11.46 0.83
C LEU A 69 5.22 -11.52 2.25
N ALA A 70 4.94 -12.71 2.76
CA ALA A 70 4.30 -12.86 4.06
C ALA A 70 5.32 -12.59 5.18
N THR A 71 6.53 -13.09 5.01
CA THR A 71 7.64 -12.87 5.95
C THR A 71 8.08 -11.41 5.93
N ALA A 72 8.24 -10.80 4.75
CA ALA A 72 8.61 -9.39 4.62
C ALA A 72 7.56 -8.44 5.22
N ALA A 73 6.26 -8.70 5.03
CA ALA A 73 5.21 -7.88 5.64
C ALA A 73 5.26 -7.94 7.17
N VAL A 74 5.46 -9.15 7.74
CA VAL A 74 5.55 -9.36 9.19
C VAL A 74 6.82 -8.72 9.75
N GLU A 75 7.98 -8.91 9.12
CA GLU A 75 9.25 -8.32 9.55
C GLU A 75 9.22 -6.78 9.45
N THR A 76 8.70 -6.25 8.35
CA THR A 76 8.57 -4.80 8.15
C THR A 76 7.66 -4.18 9.19
N ALA A 77 6.49 -4.77 9.44
CA ALA A 77 5.58 -4.30 10.46
C ALA A 77 6.14 -4.48 11.89
N ALA A 78 6.96 -5.50 12.15
CA ALA A 78 7.61 -5.72 13.43
C ALA A 78 8.74 -4.70 13.71
N HIS A 79 9.41 -4.23 12.66
CA HIS A 79 10.48 -3.22 12.76
C HIS A 79 9.97 -1.78 12.57
N MET A 80 8.77 -1.60 12.02
CA MET A 80 8.13 -0.29 11.87
C MET A 80 7.62 0.26 13.20
N THR A 81 7.99 1.50 13.47
CA THR A 81 7.41 2.28 14.55
C THR A 81 5.97 2.67 14.25
N ASP A 82 5.16 2.95 15.29
CA ASP A 82 3.78 3.45 15.11
C ASP A 82 3.73 4.72 14.25
N PHE A 83 4.78 5.54 14.30
CA PHE A 83 4.92 6.76 13.48
C PHE A 83 5.07 6.41 11.99
N GLU A 84 5.93 5.45 11.65
CA GLU A 84 6.11 4.99 10.26
C GLU A 84 4.85 4.31 9.75
N ALA A 85 4.17 3.54 10.59
CA ALA A 85 2.91 2.88 10.25
C ALA A 85 1.78 3.86 9.96
N THR A 86 1.68 4.92 10.75
CA THR A 86 0.71 6.01 10.52
C THR A 86 1.03 6.73 9.21
N LYS A 87 2.29 7.08 8.99
CA LYS A 87 2.72 7.76 7.76
C LYS A 87 2.48 6.92 6.51
N LEU A 88 2.67 5.61 6.58
CA LEU A 88 2.39 4.70 5.48
C LEU A 88 0.88 4.63 5.21
N ALA A 89 0.05 4.54 6.25
CA ALA A 89 -1.40 4.58 6.10
C ALA A 89 -1.88 5.91 5.46
N ASP A 90 -1.31 7.03 5.87
CA ASP A 90 -1.60 8.35 5.27
C ASP A 90 -1.22 8.37 3.79
N LEU A 91 -0.02 7.89 3.43
CA LEU A 91 0.44 7.81 2.03
C LEU A 91 -0.47 6.91 1.17
N ILE A 92 -1.00 5.82 1.74
CA ILE A 92 -1.95 4.93 1.05
C ILE A 92 -3.28 5.66 0.78
N CYS A 93 -3.77 6.44 1.74
CA CYS A 93 -5.01 7.22 1.58
C CYS A 93 -4.85 8.37 0.59
N ASP A 94 -3.73 9.08 0.65
CA ASP A 94 -3.37 10.15 -0.29
C ASP A 94 -3.28 9.58 -1.71
N PHE A 95 -2.56 8.46 -1.88
CA PHE A 95 -2.42 7.81 -3.18
C PHE A 95 -3.76 7.38 -3.76
N PHE A 96 -4.66 6.80 -2.96
CA PHE A 96 -6.00 6.45 -3.42
C PHE A 96 -6.81 7.66 -3.89
N SER A 97 -6.62 8.81 -3.26
CA SER A 97 -7.28 10.06 -3.65
C SER A 97 -6.75 10.59 -4.99
N ASP A 98 -5.50 10.33 -5.33
CA ASP A 98 -4.92 10.67 -6.65
C ASP A 98 -5.35 9.71 -7.78
N LEU A 99 -5.98 8.57 -7.44
CA LEU A 99 -6.51 7.61 -8.41
C LEU A 99 -7.94 7.96 -8.88
N GLU A 100 -8.55 9.05 -8.37
CA GLU A 100 -9.84 9.63 -8.84
C GLU A 100 -9.69 10.56 -10.05
#